data_AF-A0A9D6H935-F1
#
_entry.id   AF-A0A9D6H935-F1
#
_cell.length_a   1.000
_cell.length_b   1.000
_cell.length_c   1.000
_cell.angle_alpha   90.00
_cell.angle_beta   90.00
_cell.angle_gamma   90.00
#
_symmetry.space_group_name_H-M   'P 1'
#
loop_
_entity.id
_entity.type
_entity.pdbx_description
1 polymer ?
#
loop_
_entity_poly.entity_id
_entity_poly.type
_entity_poly.pdbx_seq_one_letter_code
_entity_poly.pdbx_strand_id
1 'polypeptide(L)'
;MVRHSAALLILASTAFAGEGVVMVQKHENLRDNSTSTIRLYVESDKVAVNTDAGARRTTFAYLADEGLLRIIDHEKKTVREMTEQEMEQMMAGVQEQMTKMRAQMEEQMKGMSPQQRAMMEKMLGSKMAQLPGPPTGEKTEYRRAGGSAEISGHACDWYEGYRGGQMAAKVCAADFSALDLRPSDFAVFRRLAEFLTKLAPQMADQMRFGTEDWRERGGFPGVPMQQQMFDDGKEIAQTTLESADRESIDSVVYDAPAGYERSRGLAPR
;
A
#
# COMPACT_ATOMS: atom_id res chain seq x y z
N MET A 1 -60.95 -4.88 -32.56
CA MET A 1 -59.52 -5.24 -32.45
C MET A 1 -58.71 -3.98 -32.21
N VAL A 2 -58.34 -3.69 -30.95
CA VAL A 2 -57.52 -2.52 -30.58
C VAL A 2 -56.15 -3.03 -30.16
N ARG A 3 -55.15 -2.86 -31.02
CA ARG A 3 -53.76 -3.23 -30.74
C ARG A 3 -53.16 -2.22 -29.79
N HIS A 4 -52.85 -2.65 -28.56
CA HIS A 4 -52.06 -1.89 -27.61
C HIS A 4 -50.57 -2.19 -27.88
N SER A 5 -49.81 -1.20 -28.33
CA SER A 5 -48.35 -1.26 -28.40
C SER A 5 -47.79 -0.79 -27.07
N ALA A 6 -47.30 -1.72 -26.25
CA ALA A 6 -46.53 -1.39 -25.05
C ALA A 6 -45.08 -1.10 -25.44
N ALA A 7 -44.65 0.15 -25.28
CA ALA A 7 -43.26 0.55 -25.44
C ALA A 7 -42.48 0.17 -24.17
N LEU A 8 -41.53 -0.75 -24.31
CA LEU A 8 -40.62 -1.16 -23.23
C LEU A 8 -39.49 -0.12 -23.13
N LEU A 9 -39.55 0.78 -22.14
CA LEU A 9 -38.45 1.68 -21.78
C LEU A 9 -37.37 0.85 -21.09
N ILE A 10 -36.26 0.57 -21.79
CA ILE A 10 -35.04 0.05 -21.18
C ILE A 10 -34.34 1.26 -20.55
N LEU A 11 -34.49 1.42 -19.24
CA LEU A 11 -33.59 2.28 -18.45
C LEU A 11 -32.22 1.61 -18.45
N ALA A 12 -31.34 2.07 -19.33
CA ALA A 12 -29.92 1.75 -19.23
C ALA A 12 -29.41 2.42 -17.95
N SER A 13 -29.16 1.63 -16.91
CA SER A 13 -28.46 2.09 -15.72
C SER A 13 -27.07 2.55 -16.15
N THR A 14 -26.89 3.85 -16.34
CA THR A 14 -25.56 4.42 -16.43
C THR A 14 -24.93 4.19 -15.06
N ALA A 15 -24.01 3.23 -14.97
CA ALA A 15 -23.11 3.16 -13.83
C ALA A 15 -22.46 4.53 -13.71
N PHE A 16 -22.76 5.24 -12.62
CA PHE A 16 -22.12 6.52 -12.33
C PHE A 16 -20.67 6.20 -12.01
N ALA A 17 -19.80 6.40 -12.99
CA ALA A 17 -18.38 6.42 -12.75
C ALA A 17 -18.08 7.63 -11.86
N GLY A 18 -17.37 7.40 -10.76
CA GLY A 18 -16.97 8.46 -9.86
C GLY A 18 -15.86 9.28 -10.50
N GLU A 19 -15.94 10.60 -10.34
CA GLU A 19 -14.82 11.48 -10.64
C GLU A 19 -13.72 11.22 -9.61
N GLY A 20 -12.60 10.65 -10.06
CA GLY A 20 -11.48 10.23 -9.23
C GLY A 20 -10.15 10.77 -9.73
N VAL A 21 -9.08 10.32 -9.08
CA VAL A 21 -7.70 10.61 -9.46
C VAL A 21 -7.04 9.32 -9.88
N VAL A 22 -6.38 9.34 -11.04
CA VAL A 22 -5.56 8.25 -11.54
C VAL A 22 -4.12 8.71 -11.61
N MET A 23 -3.24 7.99 -10.90
CA MET A 23 -1.81 8.24 -10.90
C MET A 23 -1.08 7.05 -11.52
N VAL A 24 -0.15 7.33 -12.41
CA VAL A 24 0.74 6.33 -12.99
C VAL A 24 2.14 6.56 -12.45
N GLN A 25 2.75 5.51 -11.91
CA GLN A 25 4.10 5.54 -11.38
C GLN A 25 4.93 4.43 -12.02
N LYS A 26 6.19 4.74 -12.29
CA LYS A 26 7.21 3.74 -12.62
C LYS A 26 7.98 3.39 -11.36
N HIS A 27 8.07 2.12 -11.03
CA HIS A 27 8.90 1.61 -9.94
C HIS A 27 10.05 0.78 -10.49
N GLU A 28 11.26 1.12 -10.10
CA GLU A 28 12.51 0.47 -10.49
C GLU A 28 13.15 -0.13 -9.24
N ASN A 29 13.34 -1.45 -9.22
CA ASN A 29 14.09 -2.14 -8.18
C ASN A 29 15.54 -2.31 -8.64
N LEU A 30 16.46 -1.61 -7.99
CA LEU A 30 17.87 -1.57 -8.36
C LEU A 30 18.67 -2.77 -7.83
N ARG A 31 18.06 -3.62 -6.99
CA ARG A 31 18.71 -4.85 -6.50
C ARG A 31 18.71 -5.96 -7.54
N ASP A 32 17.59 -6.12 -8.23
CA ASP A 32 17.37 -7.15 -9.25
C ASP A 32 17.18 -6.57 -10.66
N ASN A 33 17.29 -5.24 -10.79
CA ASN A 33 17.13 -4.50 -12.03
C ASN A 33 15.76 -4.74 -12.71
N SER A 34 14.72 -4.99 -11.90
CA SER A 34 13.35 -5.13 -12.38
C SER A 34 12.62 -3.79 -12.40
N THR A 35 11.59 -3.71 -13.24
CA THR A 35 10.71 -2.54 -13.33
C THR A 35 9.27 -3.00 -13.26
N SER A 36 8.43 -2.18 -12.64
CA SER A 36 6.99 -2.34 -12.63
C SER A 36 6.29 -1.00 -12.83
N THR A 37 5.09 -1.05 -13.40
CA THR A 37 4.19 0.10 -13.46
C THR A 37 3.15 -0.04 -12.37
N ILE A 38 2.97 1.01 -11.59
CA ILE A 38 1.96 1.11 -10.55
C ILE A 38 0.91 2.10 -11.03
N ARG A 39 -0.36 1.69 -11.08
CA ARG A 39 -1.49 2.59 -11.30
C ARG A 39 -2.35 2.66 -10.06
N LEU A 40 -2.50 3.87 -9.55
CA LEU A 40 -3.28 4.16 -8.36
C LEU A 40 -4.56 4.88 -8.78
N TYR A 41 -5.70 4.31 -8.40
CA TYR A 41 -7.04 4.79 -8.70
C TYR A 41 -7.69 5.21 -7.39
N VAL A 42 -8.01 6.49 -7.24
CA VAL A 42 -8.50 7.06 -5.98
C VAL A 42 -9.85 7.71 -6.20
N GLU A 43 -10.84 7.23 -5.47
CA GLU A 43 -12.12 7.90 -5.30
C GLU A 43 -12.34 8.18 -3.82
N SER A 44 -13.41 8.91 -3.48
CA SER A 44 -13.68 9.33 -2.10
C SER A 44 -13.85 8.19 -1.10
N ASP A 45 -14.30 7.02 -1.57
CA ASP A 45 -14.74 5.86 -0.80
C ASP A 45 -13.98 4.57 -1.16
N LYS A 46 -13.14 4.60 -2.20
CA LYS A 46 -12.40 3.42 -2.66
C LYS A 46 -11.07 3.79 -3.27
N VAL A 47 -10.12 2.87 -3.12
CA VAL A 47 -8.78 2.99 -3.71
C VAL A 47 -8.36 1.66 -4.29
N ALA A 48 -7.74 1.67 -5.47
CA ALA A 48 -7.13 0.50 -6.08
C ALA A 48 -5.70 0.79 -6.52
N VAL A 49 -4.81 -0.17 -6.31
CA VAL A 49 -3.41 -0.16 -6.72
C VAL A 49 -3.20 -1.35 -7.64
N ASN A 50 -3.01 -1.09 -8.92
CA ASN A 50 -2.64 -2.08 -9.91
C ASN A 50 -1.13 -2.06 -10.08
N THR A 51 -0.49 -3.21 -9.91
CA THR A 51 0.95 -3.38 -10.14
C THR A 51 1.17 -4.35 -11.28
N ASP A 52 1.79 -3.86 -12.35
CA ASP A 52 2.25 -4.64 -13.50
C ASP A 52 3.76 -4.84 -13.40
N ALA A 53 4.21 -6.06 -13.11
CA ALA A 53 5.61 -6.45 -13.02
C ALA A 53 5.92 -7.62 -13.98
N GLY A 54 6.25 -7.28 -15.24
CA GLY A 54 6.42 -8.29 -16.29
C GLY A 54 5.11 -9.03 -16.58
N ALA A 55 5.11 -10.37 -16.42
CA ALA A 55 3.90 -11.18 -16.58
C ALA A 55 2.97 -11.16 -15.36
N ARG A 56 3.48 -10.74 -14.19
CA ARG A 56 2.74 -10.72 -12.95
C ARG A 56 1.92 -9.43 -12.86
N ARG A 57 0.61 -9.56 -12.73
CA ARG A 57 -0.32 -8.45 -12.49
C ARG A 57 -1.11 -8.70 -11.22
N THR A 58 -1.09 -7.72 -10.32
CA THR A 58 -1.84 -7.77 -9.07
C THR A 58 -2.62 -6.49 -8.84
N THR A 59 -3.83 -6.60 -8.32
CA THR A 59 -4.63 -5.47 -7.85
C THR A 59 -4.84 -5.58 -6.35
N PHE A 60 -4.56 -4.50 -5.64
CA PHE A 60 -4.97 -4.30 -4.25
C PHE A 60 -6.06 -3.23 -4.23
N ALA A 61 -7.26 -3.56 -3.81
CA ALA A 61 -8.37 -2.62 -3.70
C ALA A 61 -8.88 -2.56 -2.25
N TYR A 62 -9.17 -1.35 -1.78
CA TYR A 62 -9.88 -1.10 -0.54
C TYR A 62 -11.20 -0.42 -0.86
N LEU A 63 -12.29 -1.01 -0.37
CA LEU A 63 -13.66 -0.53 -0.51
C LEU A 63 -14.11 -0.07 0.88
N ALA A 64 -14.06 1.23 1.14
CA ALA A 64 -14.25 1.75 2.50
C ALA A 64 -15.67 1.53 3.00
N ASP A 65 -16.67 1.63 2.13
CA ASP A 65 -18.09 1.45 2.49
C ASP A 65 -18.43 -0.01 2.82
N GLU A 66 -17.63 -0.96 2.31
CA GLU A 66 -17.73 -2.39 2.64
C GLU A 66 -16.80 -2.80 3.79
N GLY A 67 -15.84 -1.94 4.16
CA GLY A 67 -14.75 -2.31 5.08
C GLY A 67 -13.93 -3.50 4.56
N LEU A 68 -13.73 -3.56 3.23
CA LEU A 68 -13.21 -4.73 2.54
C LEU A 68 -11.86 -4.44 1.86
N LEU A 69 -10.88 -5.28 2.12
CA LEU A 69 -9.68 -5.40 1.31
C LEU A 69 -9.79 -6.56 0.33
N ARG A 70 -9.53 -6.27 -0.93
CA ARG A 70 -9.54 -7.22 -2.04
C ARG A 70 -8.14 -7.27 -2.67
N ILE A 71 -7.60 -8.47 -2.78
CA ILE A 71 -6.33 -8.74 -3.47
C ILE A 71 -6.62 -9.67 -4.63
N ILE A 72 -6.26 -9.24 -5.83
CA ILE A 72 -6.50 -9.96 -7.08
C ILE A 72 -5.15 -10.33 -7.67
N ASP A 73 -4.92 -11.63 -7.89
CA ASP A 73 -3.80 -12.14 -8.67
C ASP A 73 -4.34 -12.54 -10.04
N HIS A 74 -4.06 -11.73 -11.06
CA HIS A 74 -4.61 -11.91 -12.40
C HIS A 74 -3.97 -13.06 -13.17
N GLU A 75 -2.73 -13.40 -12.82
CA GLU A 75 -2.02 -14.55 -13.42
C GLU A 75 -2.65 -15.85 -12.93
N LYS A 76 -2.89 -15.95 -11.61
CA LYS A 76 -3.52 -17.12 -10.99
C LYS A 76 -5.04 -17.13 -11.10
N LYS A 77 -5.65 -16.02 -11.54
CA LYS A 77 -7.09 -15.79 -11.53
C LYS A 77 -7.71 -16.06 -10.16
N THR A 78 -7.05 -15.55 -9.11
CA THR A 78 -7.53 -15.70 -7.73
C THR A 78 -7.88 -14.35 -7.14
N VAL A 79 -8.92 -14.34 -6.32
CA VAL A 79 -9.38 -13.18 -5.55
C VAL A 79 -9.39 -13.57 -4.08
N ARG A 80 -8.83 -12.70 -3.26
CA ARG A 80 -8.82 -12.82 -1.81
C ARG A 80 -9.48 -11.60 -1.22
N GLU A 81 -10.44 -11.86 -0.36
CA GLU A 81 -11.22 -10.82 0.31
C GLU A 81 -11.04 -10.96 1.82
N MET A 82 -10.87 -9.81 2.48
CA MET A 82 -10.67 -9.72 3.91
C MET A 82 -11.39 -8.49 4.45
N THR A 83 -12.32 -8.71 5.36
CA THR A 83 -12.93 -7.65 6.17
C THR A 83 -12.02 -7.27 7.34
N GLU A 84 -12.31 -6.16 8.02
CA GLU A 84 -11.60 -5.77 9.25
C GLU A 84 -11.67 -6.89 10.29
N GLN A 85 -12.86 -7.45 10.52
CA GLN A 85 -13.06 -8.52 11.49
C GLN A 85 -12.25 -9.79 11.17
N GLU A 86 -12.23 -10.21 9.90
CA GLU A 86 -11.45 -11.38 9.48
C GLU A 86 -9.95 -11.13 9.63
N MET A 87 -9.49 -9.90 9.37
CA MET A 87 -8.10 -9.53 9.56
C MET A 87 -7.72 -9.47 11.04
N GLU A 88 -8.58 -8.93 11.91
CA GLU A 88 -8.38 -8.95 13.37
C GLU A 88 -8.31 -10.38 13.91
N GLN A 89 -9.21 -11.27 13.50
CA GLN A 89 -9.20 -12.68 13.90
C GLN A 89 -7.94 -13.39 13.44
N MET A 90 -7.52 -13.15 12.20
CA MET A 90 -6.28 -13.68 11.65
C MET A 90 -5.07 -13.22 12.48
N MET A 91 -4.99 -11.92 12.80
CA MET A 91 -3.88 -11.39 13.59
C MET A 91 -3.87 -11.91 15.03
N ALA A 92 -5.04 -12.11 15.64
CA ALA A 92 -5.15 -12.78 16.92
C ALA A 92 -4.58 -14.21 16.86
N GLY A 93 -4.90 -14.96 15.79
CA GLY A 93 -4.34 -16.29 15.55
C GLY A 93 -2.82 -16.28 15.34
N VAL A 94 -2.30 -15.31 14.59
CA VAL A 94 -0.84 -15.11 14.42
C VAL A 94 -0.19 -14.79 15.76
N GLN A 95 -0.77 -13.90 16.57
CA GLN A 95 -0.23 -13.55 17.89
C GLN A 95 -0.22 -14.74 18.85
N GLU A 96 -1.25 -15.58 18.81
CA GLU A 96 -1.31 -16.81 19.60
C GLU A 96 -0.22 -17.81 19.15
N GLN A 97 -0.05 -18.00 17.84
CA GLN A 97 1.01 -18.84 17.28
C GLN A 97 2.40 -18.32 17.65
N MET A 98 2.62 -17.01 17.59
CA MET A 98 3.87 -16.38 17.99
C MET A 98 4.15 -16.57 19.48
N THR A 99 3.12 -16.48 20.32
CA THR A 99 3.22 -16.74 21.77
C THR A 99 3.59 -18.18 22.04
N LYS A 100 2.94 -19.14 21.38
CA LYS A 100 3.25 -20.57 21.48
C LYS A 100 4.67 -20.88 21.01
N MET A 101 5.08 -20.29 19.88
CA MET A 101 6.44 -20.43 19.35
C MET A 101 7.47 -19.89 20.34
N ARG A 102 7.24 -18.71 20.93
CA ARG A 102 8.12 -18.14 21.96
C ARG A 102 8.23 -19.05 23.18
N ALA A 103 7.12 -19.58 23.68
CA ALA A 103 7.14 -20.48 24.83
C ALA A 103 7.93 -21.78 24.54
N GLN A 104 7.74 -22.39 23.37
CA GLN A 104 8.51 -23.57 22.95
C GLN A 104 10.00 -23.27 22.84
N MET A 105 10.34 -22.07 22.37
CA MET A 105 11.71 -21.62 22.22
C MET A 105 12.38 -21.33 23.55
N GLU A 106 11.70 -20.65 24.46
CA GLU A 106 12.15 -20.46 25.84
C GLU A 106 12.46 -21.79 26.51
N GLU A 107 11.61 -22.80 26.31
CA GLU A 107 11.85 -24.15 26.81
C GLU A 107 13.11 -24.79 26.22
N GLN A 108 13.32 -24.67 24.90
CA GLN A 108 14.53 -25.16 24.25
C GLN A 108 15.80 -24.42 24.72
N MET A 109 15.69 -23.14 25.08
CA MET A 109 16.81 -22.32 25.53
C MET A 109 17.23 -22.58 26.99
N LYS A 110 16.38 -23.18 27.82
CA LYS A 110 16.71 -23.51 29.24
C LYS A 110 17.94 -24.40 29.38
N GLY A 111 18.17 -25.30 28.42
CA GLY A 111 19.33 -26.22 28.41
C GLY A 111 20.58 -25.67 27.70
N MET A 112 20.52 -24.49 27.10
CA MET A 112 21.62 -23.94 26.30
C MET A 112 22.62 -23.15 27.14
N SER A 113 23.89 -23.15 26.71
CA SER A 113 24.91 -22.27 27.27
C SER A 113 24.61 -20.79 26.94
N PRO A 114 25.16 -19.82 27.70
CA PRO A 114 24.94 -18.39 27.42
C PRO A 114 25.32 -17.99 25.99
N GLN A 115 26.40 -18.56 25.46
CA GLN A 115 26.88 -18.28 24.11
C GLN A 115 25.95 -18.86 23.04
N GLN A 116 25.36 -20.03 23.29
CA GLN A 116 24.37 -20.65 22.41
C GLN A 116 23.04 -19.87 22.39
N ARG A 117 22.58 -19.37 23.54
CA ARG A 117 21.39 -18.52 23.62
C ARG A 117 21.56 -17.23 22.83
N ALA A 118 22.70 -16.53 23.02
CA ALA A 118 22.98 -15.30 22.29
C ALA A 118 23.05 -15.51 20.76
N MET A 119 23.61 -16.64 20.32
CA MET A 119 23.62 -17.01 18.89
C MET A 119 22.21 -17.28 18.36
N MET A 120 21.37 -17.96 19.15
CA MET A 120 19.99 -18.26 18.79
C MET A 120 19.12 -17.01 18.72
N GLU A 121 19.19 -16.14 19.73
CA GLU A 121 18.50 -14.83 19.75
C GLU A 121 18.88 -13.97 18.54
N LYS A 122 20.17 -13.95 18.16
CA LYS A 122 20.64 -13.21 16.98
C LYS A 122 20.07 -13.79 15.68
N MET A 123 20.02 -15.11 15.53
CA MET A 123 19.37 -15.75 14.37
C MET A 123 17.86 -15.51 14.33
N LEU A 124 17.21 -15.42 15.50
CA LEU A 124 15.78 -15.18 15.60
C LEU A 124 15.40 -13.75 15.29
N GLY A 125 16.18 -12.78 15.78
CA GLY A 125 16.04 -11.39 15.38
C GLY A 125 16.15 -11.22 13.87
N SER A 126 17.14 -11.87 13.24
CA SER A 126 17.30 -11.79 11.78
C SER A 126 16.23 -12.54 10.98
N LYS A 127 15.69 -13.66 11.48
CA LYS A 127 14.58 -14.37 10.82
C LYS A 127 13.23 -13.69 11.04
N MET A 128 12.98 -13.10 12.20
CA MET A 128 11.76 -12.31 12.44
C MET A 128 11.73 -11.06 11.58
N ALA A 129 12.89 -10.44 11.31
CA ALA A 129 13.00 -9.35 10.34
C ALA A 129 12.65 -9.77 8.88
N GLN A 130 12.61 -11.08 8.58
CA GLN A 130 12.28 -11.63 7.25
C GLN A 130 10.84 -12.17 7.16
N LEU A 131 10.10 -12.25 8.26
CA LEU A 131 8.68 -12.59 8.22
C LEU A 131 7.87 -11.39 7.71
N PRO A 132 6.85 -11.58 6.86
CA PRO A 132 5.86 -10.55 6.59
C PRO A 132 5.02 -10.33 7.85
N GLY A 133 5.51 -9.45 8.70
CA GLY A 133 4.80 -8.79 9.78
C GLY A 133 5.12 -7.30 9.71
N PRO A 134 4.42 -6.44 10.47
CA PRO A 134 4.85 -5.05 10.57
C PRO A 134 6.31 -5.07 11.02
N PRO A 135 7.22 -4.39 10.30
CA PRO A 135 8.56 -4.22 10.82
C PRO A 135 8.42 -3.62 12.24
N THR A 136 9.37 -3.87 13.12
CA THR A 136 9.44 -3.18 14.42
C THR A 136 10.29 -1.91 14.31
N GLY A 137 10.47 -1.41 13.08
CA GLY A 137 11.41 -0.34 12.78
C GLY A 137 10.95 1.01 13.31
N GLU A 138 11.90 1.87 13.63
CA GLU A 138 11.60 3.27 13.91
C GLU A 138 10.87 3.92 12.72
N LYS A 139 10.09 4.95 13.01
CA LYS A 139 9.40 5.73 12.00
C LYS A 139 10.41 6.50 11.14
N THR A 140 10.09 6.72 9.86
CA THR A 140 10.89 7.60 9.00
C THR A 140 10.48 9.05 9.23
N GLU A 141 11.44 9.91 9.56
CA GLU A 141 11.26 11.34 9.69
C GLU A 141 11.90 12.07 8.51
N TYR A 142 11.13 12.94 7.86
CA TYR A 142 11.54 13.69 6.69
C TYR A 142 11.91 15.11 7.07
N ARG A 143 13.02 15.57 6.51
CA ARG A 143 13.46 16.97 6.59
C ARG A 143 13.67 17.53 5.20
N ARG A 144 13.36 18.80 5.01
CA ARG A 144 13.64 19.50 3.75
C ARG A 144 15.15 19.43 3.49
N ALA A 145 15.50 18.98 2.29
CA ALA A 145 16.84 19.04 1.76
C ALA A 145 17.01 20.32 0.94
N GLY A 146 18.25 20.75 0.75
CA GLY A 146 18.55 21.86 -0.15
C GLY A 146 18.32 21.45 -1.61
N GLY A 147 17.73 22.36 -2.39
CA GLY A 147 17.57 22.23 -3.84
C GLY A 147 16.18 21.78 -4.29
N SER A 148 15.95 21.99 -5.58
CA SER A 148 14.71 21.65 -6.28
C SER A 148 15.04 20.86 -7.55
N ALA A 149 14.03 20.20 -8.12
CA ALA A 149 14.11 19.56 -9.42
C ALA A 149 12.82 19.79 -10.20
N GLU A 150 12.82 19.36 -11.46
CA GLU A 150 11.62 19.22 -12.28
C GLU A 150 11.49 17.75 -12.67
N ILE A 151 10.38 17.13 -12.29
CA ILE A 151 10.11 15.71 -12.55
C ILE A 151 8.76 15.64 -13.25
N SER A 152 8.71 14.98 -14.41
CA SER A 152 7.51 14.86 -15.24
C SER A 152 6.85 16.21 -15.57
N GLY A 153 7.66 17.27 -15.70
CA GLY A 153 7.20 18.63 -16.00
C GLY A 153 6.72 19.45 -14.80
N HIS A 154 6.82 18.92 -13.57
CA HIS A 154 6.42 19.62 -12.36
C HIS A 154 7.62 19.93 -11.47
N ALA A 155 7.71 21.18 -11.01
CA ALA A 155 8.71 21.60 -10.03
C ALA A 155 8.44 20.93 -8.67
N CYS A 156 9.50 20.45 -8.03
CA CYS A 156 9.45 19.80 -6.73
C CYS A 156 10.67 20.13 -5.86
N ASP A 157 10.49 20.09 -4.55
CA ASP A 157 11.54 20.29 -3.57
C ASP A 157 12.01 18.97 -2.98
N TRP A 158 13.31 18.87 -2.68
CA TRP A 158 13.87 17.66 -2.09
C TRP A 158 13.67 17.57 -0.58
N TYR A 159 13.46 16.35 -0.10
CA TYR A 159 13.39 15.96 1.30
C TYR A 159 14.20 14.69 1.53
N GLU A 160 14.86 14.59 2.67
CA GLU A 160 15.58 13.38 3.10
C GLU A 160 14.83 12.74 4.27
N GLY A 161 14.56 11.44 4.16
CA GLY A 161 13.93 10.62 5.18
C GLY A 161 14.96 9.80 5.95
N TYR A 162 14.98 9.94 7.27
CA TYR A 162 15.88 9.22 8.17
C TYR A 162 15.12 8.25 9.06
N ARG A 163 15.72 7.08 9.30
CA ARG A 163 15.22 6.04 10.21
C ARG A 163 16.40 5.49 11.01
N GLY A 164 16.37 5.50 12.35
CA GLY A 164 17.55 5.07 13.13
C GLY A 164 18.78 5.93 12.90
N GLY A 165 18.61 7.20 12.51
CA GLY A 165 19.72 8.07 12.12
C GLY A 165 20.36 7.73 10.77
N GLN A 166 19.93 6.67 10.09
CA GLN A 166 20.38 6.29 8.76
C GLN A 166 19.42 6.87 7.71
N MET A 167 19.97 7.31 6.57
CA MET A 167 19.15 7.78 5.46
C MET A 167 18.44 6.58 4.82
N ALA A 168 17.11 6.60 4.85
CA ALA A 168 16.26 5.52 4.35
C ALA A 168 15.52 5.91 3.06
N ALA A 169 15.29 7.22 2.85
CA ALA A 169 14.61 7.70 1.67
C ALA A 169 15.10 9.09 1.25
N LYS A 170 14.92 9.42 -0.02
CA LYS A 170 14.97 10.78 -0.55
C LYS A 170 13.74 11.00 -1.44
N VAL A 171 13.05 12.13 -1.28
CA VAL A 171 11.78 12.39 -1.96
C VAL A 171 11.80 13.78 -2.58
N CYS A 172 11.44 13.90 -3.86
CA CYS A 172 11.10 15.18 -4.47
C CYS A 172 9.59 15.33 -4.44
N ALA A 173 9.08 16.34 -3.76
CA ALA A 173 7.63 16.56 -3.62
C ALA A 173 7.19 17.90 -4.21
N ALA A 174 6.13 17.85 -5.00
CA ALA A 174 5.48 19.02 -5.61
C ALA A 174 4.21 19.40 -4.83
N ASP A 175 3.79 20.66 -4.91
CA ASP A 175 2.50 21.07 -4.34
C ASP A 175 1.33 20.36 -5.04
N PHE A 176 0.30 19.97 -4.29
CA PHE A 176 -0.89 19.30 -4.84
C PHE A 176 -1.51 20.07 -6.01
N SER A 177 -1.61 21.40 -5.89
CA SER A 177 -2.20 22.26 -6.91
C SER A 177 -1.39 22.30 -8.21
N ALA A 178 -0.10 21.94 -8.18
CA ALA A 178 0.72 21.84 -9.39
C ALA A 178 0.28 20.67 -10.29
N LEU A 179 -0.49 19.72 -9.74
CA LEU A 179 -1.07 18.57 -10.45
C LEU A 179 -2.61 18.61 -10.51
N ASP A 180 -3.23 19.76 -10.22
CA ASP A 180 -4.71 19.87 -10.08
C ASP A 180 -5.31 18.90 -9.03
N LEU A 181 -4.51 18.57 -8.02
CA LEU A 181 -4.90 17.71 -6.91
C LEU A 181 -5.22 18.54 -5.66
N ARG A 182 -5.97 17.94 -4.75
CA ARG A 182 -6.30 18.47 -3.43
C ARG A 182 -6.00 17.42 -2.38
N PRO A 183 -5.55 17.80 -1.16
CA PRO A 183 -5.39 16.85 -0.06
C PRO A 183 -6.65 16.01 0.22
N SER A 184 -7.84 16.58 -0.01
CA SER A 184 -9.12 15.89 0.16
C SER A 184 -9.35 14.73 -0.81
N ASP A 185 -8.69 14.73 -1.97
CA ASP A 185 -8.78 13.62 -2.93
C ASP A 185 -8.18 12.34 -2.33
N PHE A 186 -7.33 12.46 -1.30
CA PHE A 186 -6.66 11.35 -0.62
C PHE A 186 -7.37 10.95 0.70
N ALA A 187 -8.59 11.43 0.96
CA ALA A 187 -9.29 11.17 2.22
C ALA A 187 -9.56 9.68 2.50
N VAL A 188 -9.73 8.86 1.45
CA VAL A 188 -9.91 7.40 1.58
C VAL A 188 -8.72 6.72 2.26
N PHE A 189 -7.52 7.25 2.08
CA PHE A 189 -6.30 6.74 2.69
C PHE A 189 -6.32 6.88 4.21
N ARG A 190 -7.02 7.86 4.78
CA ARG A 190 -7.23 7.95 6.23
C ARG A 190 -8.03 6.74 6.74
N ARG A 191 -9.12 6.37 6.04
CA ARG A 191 -9.94 5.20 6.40
C ARG A 191 -9.14 3.91 6.23
N LEU A 192 -8.34 3.80 5.16
CA LEU A 192 -7.43 2.66 4.97
C LEU A 192 -6.37 2.59 6.08
N ALA A 193 -5.78 3.73 6.47
CA ALA A 193 -4.81 3.77 7.56
C ALA A 193 -5.45 3.40 8.90
N GLU A 194 -6.67 3.86 9.18
CA GLU A 194 -7.45 3.47 10.37
C GLU A 194 -7.69 1.95 10.38
N PHE A 195 -8.16 1.40 9.27
CA PHE A 195 -8.33 -0.04 9.06
C PHE A 195 -7.04 -0.82 9.38
N LEU A 196 -5.88 -0.30 8.95
CA LEU A 196 -4.59 -0.95 9.13
C LEU A 196 -3.92 -0.69 10.49
N THR A 197 -4.34 0.33 11.25
CA THR A 197 -3.60 0.82 12.43
C THR A 197 -3.43 -0.25 13.50
N LYS A 198 -4.48 -1.04 13.77
CA LYS A 198 -4.43 -2.12 14.77
C LYS A 198 -3.63 -3.34 14.31
N LEU A 199 -3.39 -3.46 13.00
CA LEU A 199 -2.96 -4.70 12.36
C LEU A 199 -1.51 -4.61 11.91
N ALA A 200 -1.18 -3.54 11.21
CA ALA A 200 0.14 -3.23 10.70
C ALA A 200 0.39 -1.72 10.88
N PRO A 201 0.67 -1.24 12.10
CA PRO A 201 0.77 0.20 12.40
C PRO A 201 1.80 0.92 11.52
N GLN A 202 2.85 0.22 11.09
CA GLN A 202 3.83 0.78 10.17
C GLN A 202 3.31 0.93 8.75
N MET A 203 2.52 -0.04 8.28
CA MET A 203 1.87 0.05 6.98
C MET A 203 0.80 1.15 7.02
N ALA A 204 0.07 1.26 8.12
CA ALA A 204 -0.87 2.37 8.35
C ALA A 204 -0.16 3.73 8.30
N ASP A 205 1.02 3.87 8.90
CA ASP A 205 1.81 5.11 8.84
C ASP A 205 2.23 5.47 7.40
N GLN A 206 2.57 4.49 6.56
CA GLN A 206 2.87 4.72 5.14
C GLN A 206 1.62 5.09 4.34
N MET A 207 0.47 4.54 4.69
CA MET A 207 -0.80 4.83 4.03
C MET A 207 -1.39 6.19 4.42
N ARG A 208 -0.85 6.89 5.42
CA ARG A 208 -1.28 8.25 5.79
C ARG A 208 -0.87 9.33 4.78
N PHE A 209 -0.17 8.97 3.70
CA PHE A 209 0.27 9.90 2.67
C PHE A 209 -0.84 10.88 2.23
N GLY A 210 -0.46 12.16 2.06
CA GLY A 210 -1.34 13.23 1.60
C GLY A 210 -2.39 13.71 2.60
N THR A 211 -2.45 13.12 3.80
CA THR A 211 -3.28 13.61 4.90
C THR A 211 -2.57 14.72 5.69
N GLU A 212 -3.34 15.49 6.47
CA GLU A 212 -2.77 16.48 7.39
C GLU A 212 -1.87 15.82 8.45
N ASP A 213 -2.34 14.72 9.05
CA ASP A 213 -1.62 13.89 10.00
C ASP A 213 -0.22 13.47 9.52
N TRP A 214 -0.04 13.23 8.21
CA TRP A 214 1.26 12.85 7.65
C TRP A 214 2.34 13.88 7.92
N ARG A 215 2.03 15.17 7.72
CA ARG A 215 2.98 16.26 7.93
C ARG A 215 3.29 16.47 9.40
N GLU A 216 2.25 16.46 10.25
CA GLU A 216 2.42 16.61 11.71
C GLU A 216 3.28 15.49 12.30
N ARG A 217 3.24 14.33 11.66
CA ARG A 217 4.04 13.16 11.98
C ARG A 217 5.45 13.21 11.38
N GLY A 218 5.96 14.35 10.92
CA GLY A 218 7.31 14.42 10.35
C GLY A 218 7.40 13.81 8.95
N GLY A 219 6.29 13.74 8.23
CA GLY A 219 6.27 13.53 6.79
C GLY A 219 6.69 14.78 6.01
N PHE A 220 6.68 14.68 4.67
CA PHE A 220 6.91 15.81 3.76
C PHE A 220 5.58 16.36 3.22
N PRO A 221 5.51 17.65 2.84
CA PRO A 221 4.33 18.22 2.18
C PRO A 221 4.26 17.82 0.70
N GLY A 222 3.05 17.84 0.13
CA GLY A 222 2.84 17.69 -1.31
C GLY A 222 2.78 16.24 -1.81
N VAL A 223 2.89 16.10 -3.14
CA VAL A 223 2.81 14.84 -3.88
C VAL A 223 4.22 14.39 -4.28
N PRO A 224 4.63 13.15 -3.96
CA PRO A 224 5.96 12.65 -4.31
C PRO A 224 6.03 12.47 -5.83
N MET A 225 6.85 13.29 -6.47
CA MET A 225 7.15 13.18 -7.89
C MET A 225 8.22 12.12 -8.14
N GLN A 226 9.16 12.00 -7.19
CA GLN A 226 10.19 10.97 -7.21
C GLN A 226 10.52 10.55 -5.77
N GLN A 227 10.68 9.25 -5.55
CA GLN A 227 11.13 8.69 -4.29
C GLN A 227 12.25 7.69 -4.55
N GLN A 228 13.36 7.86 -3.84
CA GLN A 228 14.50 6.95 -3.82
C GLN A 228 14.55 6.28 -2.45
N MET A 229 14.69 4.96 -2.43
CA MET A 229 14.81 4.17 -1.20
C MET A 229 16.24 3.68 -1.04
N PHE A 230 16.75 3.76 0.17
CA PHE A 230 18.12 3.41 0.52
C PHE A 230 18.16 2.26 1.53
N ASP A 231 19.17 1.41 1.38
CA ASP A 231 19.56 0.41 2.38
C ASP A 231 21.09 0.44 2.50
N ASP A 232 21.58 0.58 3.73
CA ASP A 232 23.00 0.77 4.03
C ASP A 232 23.70 1.82 3.13
N GLY A 233 23.01 2.94 2.89
CA GLY A 233 23.51 4.06 2.09
C GLY A 233 23.54 3.82 0.58
N LYS A 234 23.13 2.64 0.11
CA LYS A 234 22.97 2.32 -1.31
C LYS A 234 21.52 2.51 -1.72
N GLU A 235 21.28 3.15 -2.86
CA GLU A 235 19.95 3.21 -3.45
C GLU A 235 19.55 1.81 -3.95
N ILE A 236 18.37 1.37 -3.54
CA ILE A 236 17.86 0.03 -3.82
C ILE A 236 16.59 0.03 -4.65
N ALA A 237 15.88 1.15 -4.69
CA ALA A 237 14.70 1.31 -5.51
C ALA A 237 14.40 2.78 -5.75
N GLN A 238 13.75 3.04 -6.87
CA GLN A 238 13.26 4.36 -7.25
C GLN A 238 11.81 4.25 -7.70
N THR A 239 10.99 5.22 -7.34
CA THR A 239 9.62 5.36 -7.84
C THR A 239 9.45 6.77 -8.40
N THR A 240 8.93 6.89 -9.61
CA THR A 240 8.73 8.17 -10.29
C THR A 240 7.27 8.28 -10.71
N LEU A 241 6.63 9.40 -10.39
CA LEU A 241 5.30 9.74 -10.86
C LEU A 241 5.38 10.17 -12.33
N GLU A 242 4.71 9.43 -13.21
CA GLU A 242 4.66 9.71 -14.64
C GLU A 242 3.48 10.62 -14.98
N SER A 243 2.31 10.38 -14.37
CA SER A 243 1.13 11.25 -14.51
C SER A 243 0.23 11.21 -13.29
N ALA A 244 -0.59 12.25 -13.14
CA ALA A 244 -1.68 12.33 -12.18
C ALA A 244 -2.83 13.11 -12.82
N ASP A 245 -3.93 12.42 -13.08
CA ASP A 245 -5.02 12.94 -13.89
C ASP A 245 -6.35 12.77 -13.16
N ARG A 246 -7.24 13.76 -13.30
CA ARG A 246 -8.62 13.66 -12.82
C ARG A 246 -9.48 13.09 -13.93
N GLU A 247 -10.09 11.93 -13.66
CA GLU A 247 -10.90 11.25 -14.65
C GLU A 247 -12.02 10.42 -14.01
N SER A 248 -12.96 10.01 -14.87
CA SER A 248 -14.04 9.11 -14.53
C SER A 248 -13.50 7.68 -14.46
N ILE A 249 -13.53 7.05 -13.29
CA ILE A 249 -12.96 5.71 -13.09
C ILE A 249 -14.04 4.64 -13.26
N ASP A 250 -13.76 3.63 -14.10
CA ASP A 250 -14.66 2.49 -14.30
C ASP A 250 -14.68 1.61 -13.04
N SER A 251 -15.87 1.27 -12.54
CA SER A 251 -16.07 0.39 -11.40
C SER A 251 -15.35 -0.96 -11.52
N VAL A 252 -15.12 -1.43 -12.75
CA VAL A 252 -14.44 -2.70 -13.03
C VAL A 252 -13.01 -2.74 -12.47
N VAL A 253 -12.37 -1.59 -12.25
CA VAL A 253 -11.04 -1.49 -11.63
C VAL A 253 -11.05 -2.04 -10.20
N TYR A 254 -12.18 -1.91 -9.51
CA TYR A 254 -12.36 -2.32 -8.12
C TYR A 254 -12.95 -3.73 -8.00
N ASP A 255 -13.59 -4.22 -9.06
CA ASP A 255 -14.35 -5.46 -9.04
C ASP A 255 -13.48 -6.71 -9.23
N ALA A 256 -13.92 -7.79 -8.60
CA ALA A 256 -13.38 -9.12 -8.83
C ALA A 256 -13.84 -9.63 -10.23
N PRO A 257 -12.91 -9.93 -11.17
CA PRO A 257 -13.29 -10.37 -12.50
C PRO A 257 -14.10 -11.67 -12.48
N ALA A 258 -15.03 -11.81 -13.45
CA ALA A 258 -15.81 -13.03 -13.61
C ALA A 258 -14.90 -14.25 -13.87
N GLY A 259 -15.23 -15.38 -13.24
CA GLY A 259 -14.51 -16.63 -13.41
C GLY A 259 -13.22 -16.77 -12.59
N TYR A 260 -12.89 -15.80 -11.72
CA TYR A 260 -11.77 -15.94 -10.79
C TYR A 260 -12.19 -16.76 -9.57
N GLU A 261 -11.26 -17.56 -9.05
CA GLU A 261 -11.46 -18.33 -7.83
C GLU A 261 -11.44 -17.40 -6.61
N ARG A 262 -12.51 -17.44 -5.81
CA ARG A 262 -12.65 -16.59 -4.63
C ARG A 262 -12.30 -17.35 -3.37
N SER A 263 -11.53 -16.70 -2.50
CA SER A 263 -11.21 -17.20 -1.16
C SER A 263 -11.34 -16.09 -0.14
N ARG A 264 -11.70 -16.45 1.09
CA ARG A 264 -11.67 -15.55 2.24
C ARG A 264 -10.43 -15.77 3.09
N GLY A 265 -9.89 -14.69 3.64
CA GLY A 265 -8.71 -14.73 4.49
C GLY A 265 -7.40 -14.99 3.72
N LEU A 266 -6.30 -15.16 4.46
CA LEU A 266 -5.05 -15.63 3.84
C LEU A 266 -5.11 -17.15 3.67
N ALA A 267 -5.03 -17.67 2.43
CA ALA A 267 -4.86 -19.10 2.15
C ALA A 267 -3.85 -19.74 3.10
N PRO A 268 -4.16 -20.92 3.66
CA PRO A 268 -3.16 -21.73 4.32
C PRO A 268 -2.03 -22.02 3.33
N ARG A 269 -0.78 -21.89 3.80
CA ARG A 269 0.39 -22.37 3.06
C ARG A 269 0.39 -23.89 2.99
#